data_AF-A0A7W6JQ92-F1
#
_entry.id   AF-A0A7W6JQ92-F1
#
_cell.length_a   1.000
_cell.length_b   1.000
_cell.length_c   1.000
_cell.angle_alpha   90.00
_cell.angle_beta   90.00
_cell.angle_gamma   90.00
#
_symmetry.space_group_name_H-M   'P 1'
#
loop_
_entity.id
_entity.type
_entity.pdbx_description
1 polymer ?
#
loop_
_entity_poly.entity_id
_entity_poly.type
_entity_poly.pdbx_seq_one_letter_code
_entity_poly.pdbx_strand_id
1 'polypeptide(L)'
;MDNFFAEIEVATQVKLPPPAVLPLAAAMRISVGATKQWGPVLAAIFDRTVPSWAGVSAKLTRRLLVDPVTLRSFSCSSFDEANYPNFRFSAEFTHCDAAEVLNMTWTQVAPIEEAGELVLEKAGTARFAQRIHVLNIAKRHVATGEAAWRIGCSSDEVRRVMRDYPNVERRVAGWDRYSFDRTFGRL
;
A
#
# COMPACT_ATOMS: atom_id res chain seq x y z
N MET A 1 20.48 -11.63 11.37
CA MET A 1 19.46 -11.47 10.32
C MET A 1 18.82 -12.83 9.97
N ASP A 2 19.56 -13.94 10.12
CA ASP A 2 19.08 -15.31 9.84
C ASP A 2 17.91 -15.77 10.73
N ASN A 3 17.85 -15.31 11.98
CA ASN A 3 16.78 -15.71 12.91
C ASN A 3 15.38 -15.21 12.46
N PHE A 4 15.31 -14.05 11.81
CA PHE A 4 14.04 -13.44 11.39
C PHE A 4 13.38 -14.19 10.23
N PHE A 5 14.18 -14.68 9.27
CA PHE A 5 13.64 -15.49 8.17
C PHE A 5 13.18 -16.88 8.65
N ALA A 6 13.91 -17.47 9.60
CA ALA A 6 13.53 -18.75 10.22
C ALA A 6 12.21 -18.62 11.02
N GLU A 7 12.05 -17.57 11.82
CA GLU A 7 10.80 -17.29 12.54
C GLU A 7 9.60 -17.13 11.60
N ILE A 8 9.81 -16.51 10.43
CA ILE A 8 8.75 -16.35 9.42
C ILE A 8 8.41 -17.69 8.75
N GLU A 9 9.40 -18.51 8.41
CA GLU A 9 9.13 -19.85 7.87
C GLU A 9 8.32 -20.69 8.86
N VAL A 10 8.61 -20.59 10.16
CA VAL A 10 7.84 -21.24 11.24
C VAL A 10 6.43 -20.67 11.37
N ALA A 11 6.20 -19.40 11.03
CA ALA A 11 4.88 -18.77 11.08
C ALA A 11 4.00 -19.12 9.86
N THR A 12 4.59 -19.57 8.74
CA THR A 12 3.84 -19.97 7.54
C THR A 12 3.15 -21.33 7.69
N GLN A 13 2.03 -21.51 6.99
CA GLN A 13 1.32 -22.77 6.93
C GLN A 13 2.04 -23.79 6.03
N VAL A 14 2.03 -25.05 6.47
CA VAL A 14 2.59 -26.19 5.73
C VAL A 14 1.65 -26.68 4.62
N LYS A 15 0.36 -26.35 4.69
CA LYS A 15 -0.65 -26.75 3.69
C LYS A 15 -0.49 -25.95 2.39
N LEU A 16 -0.95 -26.51 1.28
CA LEU A 16 -0.99 -25.79 0.00
C LEU A 16 -1.79 -24.47 0.14
N PRO A 17 -1.30 -23.37 -0.44
CA PRO A 17 -2.03 -22.10 -0.41
C PRO A 17 -3.32 -22.19 -1.24
N PRO A 18 -4.39 -21.48 -0.84
CA PRO A 18 -5.57 -21.35 -1.68
C PRO A 18 -5.26 -20.56 -2.97
N PRO A 19 -6.09 -20.69 -4.03
CA PRO A 19 -5.79 -20.11 -5.34
C PRO A 19 -5.66 -18.58 -5.38
N ALA A 20 -6.25 -17.88 -4.41
CA ALA A 20 -6.37 -16.43 -4.39
C ALA A 20 -5.29 -15.72 -3.55
N VAL A 21 -4.24 -16.42 -3.09
CA VAL A 21 -3.16 -15.77 -2.34
C VAL A 21 -2.29 -14.91 -3.24
N LEU A 22 -1.79 -13.81 -2.69
CA LEU A 22 -0.83 -12.92 -3.35
C LEU A 22 0.42 -12.76 -2.49
N PRO A 23 1.56 -12.42 -3.10
CA PRO A 23 2.70 -11.91 -2.35
C PRO A 23 2.27 -10.75 -1.45
N LEU A 24 2.73 -10.71 -0.20
CA LEU A 24 2.34 -9.73 0.81
C LEU A 24 2.47 -8.29 0.28
N ALA A 25 3.54 -7.99 -0.47
CA ALA A 25 3.69 -6.70 -1.12
C ALA A 25 2.54 -6.35 -2.08
N ALA A 26 2.09 -7.30 -2.89
CA ALA A 26 0.96 -7.09 -3.79
C ALA A 26 -0.37 -6.98 -3.00
N ALA A 27 -0.56 -7.83 -2.00
CA ALA A 27 -1.74 -7.82 -1.14
C ALA A 27 -1.90 -6.49 -0.38
N MET A 28 -0.81 -5.95 0.18
CA MET A 28 -0.77 -4.65 0.87
C MET A 28 -1.11 -3.50 -0.08
N ARG A 29 -0.64 -3.54 -1.33
CA ARG A 29 -0.94 -2.51 -2.34
C ARG A 29 -2.43 -2.44 -2.66
N ILE A 30 -3.14 -3.56 -2.71
CA ILE A 30 -4.56 -3.55 -3.10
C ILE A 30 -5.52 -3.45 -1.92
N SER A 31 -5.14 -3.95 -0.74
CA SER A 31 -6.07 -4.14 0.39
C SER A 31 -5.98 -3.07 1.47
N VAL A 32 -4.80 -2.48 1.69
CA VAL A 32 -4.55 -1.52 2.78
C VAL A 32 -4.44 -0.08 2.28
N GLY A 33 -4.10 0.12 1.00
CA GLY A 33 -4.09 1.44 0.35
C GLY A 33 -2.94 2.33 0.79
N ALA A 34 -3.26 3.57 1.16
CA ALA A 34 -2.34 4.70 1.35
C ALA A 34 -1.29 4.52 2.47
N THR A 35 -1.73 4.28 3.71
CA THR A 35 -0.82 4.09 4.85
C THR A 35 -0.71 2.62 5.17
N LYS A 36 0.07 1.89 4.37
CA LYS A 36 0.32 0.46 4.55
C LYS A 36 0.81 0.15 5.96
N GLN A 37 0.00 -0.58 6.72
CA GLN A 37 0.27 -0.97 8.11
C GLN A 37 1.20 -2.19 8.18
N TRP A 38 2.42 -2.04 7.65
CA TRP A 38 3.40 -3.14 7.59
C TRP A 38 3.68 -3.77 8.95
N GLY A 39 3.90 -2.96 9.99
CA GLY A 39 4.18 -3.44 11.34
C GLY A 39 3.05 -4.33 11.90
N PRO A 40 1.81 -3.79 12.02
CA PRO A 40 0.66 -4.57 12.48
C PRO A 40 0.39 -5.83 11.67
N VAL A 41 0.52 -5.78 10.34
CA VAL A 41 0.30 -6.96 9.47
C VAL A 41 1.37 -8.02 9.69
N LEU A 42 2.65 -7.61 9.79
CA LEU A 42 3.74 -8.55 10.09
C LEU A 42 3.58 -9.17 11.48
N ALA A 43 3.23 -8.38 12.49
CA ALA A 43 2.96 -8.89 13.84
C ALA A 43 1.82 -9.93 13.82
N ALA A 44 0.72 -9.65 13.11
CA ALA A 44 -0.39 -10.57 12.97
C ALA A 44 -0.02 -11.88 12.24
N ILE A 45 0.90 -11.82 11.27
CA ILE A 45 1.47 -13.01 10.62
C ILE A 45 2.31 -13.82 11.62
N PHE A 46 3.16 -13.17 12.42
CA PHE A 46 3.96 -13.84 13.45
C PHE A 46 3.10 -14.51 14.51
N ASP A 47 2.03 -13.83 14.94
CA ASP A 47 1.06 -14.35 15.91
C ASP A 47 0.10 -15.38 15.28
N ARG A 48 0.25 -15.69 13.99
CA ARG A 48 -0.57 -16.63 13.21
C ARG A 48 -2.05 -16.28 13.14
N THR A 49 -2.40 -15.02 13.40
CA THR A 49 -3.77 -14.51 13.26
C THR A 49 -4.11 -14.15 11.82
N VAL A 50 -3.09 -13.83 11.00
CA VAL A 50 -3.20 -13.76 9.55
C VAL A 50 -2.60 -15.02 8.92
N PRO A 51 -3.42 -15.86 8.25
CA PRO A 51 -2.91 -16.99 7.47
C PRO A 51 -1.88 -16.56 6.43
N SER A 52 -0.71 -17.21 6.44
CA SER A 52 0.36 -16.95 5.48
C SER A 52 1.00 -18.24 4.99
N TRP A 53 1.60 -18.21 3.80
CA TRP A 53 2.28 -19.35 3.18
C TRP A 53 3.65 -18.92 2.63
N ALA A 54 4.57 -19.87 2.55
CA ALA A 54 5.89 -19.65 1.97
C ALA A 54 5.86 -19.75 0.44
N GLY A 55 6.40 -18.73 -0.23
CA GLY A 55 6.68 -18.70 -1.67
C GLY A 55 8.18 -18.81 -1.96
N VAL A 56 8.54 -18.58 -3.23
CA VAL A 56 9.88 -18.87 -3.78
C VAL A 56 10.79 -17.66 -3.94
N SER A 57 10.44 -16.49 -3.39
CA SER A 57 11.25 -15.28 -3.55
C SER A 57 12.33 -15.13 -2.47
N ALA A 58 13.49 -14.57 -2.83
CA ALA A 58 14.51 -14.15 -1.86
C ALA A 58 14.08 -12.92 -1.04
N LYS A 59 13.14 -12.09 -1.54
CA LYS A 59 12.66 -10.90 -0.84
C LYS A 59 11.50 -11.27 0.07
N LEU A 60 11.59 -10.91 1.35
CA LEU A 60 10.63 -11.32 2.36
C LEU A 60 9.16 -11.03 2.00
N THR A 61 8.84 -9.78 1.67
CA THR A 61 7.48 -9.35 1.34
C THR A 61 6.96 -9.94 0.02
N ARG A 62 7.83 -10.57 -0.77
CA ARG A 62 7.47 -11.34 -1.98
C ARG A 62 7.44 -12.85 -1.72
N ARG A 63 8.04 -13.29 -0.63
CA ARG A 63 8.09 -14.69 -0.19
C ARG A 63 6.88 -15.05 0.65
N LEU A 64 6.39 -14.13 1.47
CA LEU A 64 5.15 -14.31 2.21
C LEU A 64 3.96 -14.18 1.26
N LEU A 65 3.15 -15.23 1.17
CA LEU A 65 1.88 -15.23 0.46
C LEU A 65 0.76 -15.11 1.49
N VAL A 66 -0.23 -14.26 1.21
CA VAL A 66 -1.38 -14.02 2.09
C VAL A 66 -2.65 -13.86 1.25
N ASP A 67 -3.81 -14.14 1.84
CA ASP A 67 -5.10 -13.80 1.25
C ASP A 67 -5.33 -12.28 1.41
N PRO A 68 -5.48 -11.50 0.32
CA PRO A 68 -5.75 -10.07 0.41
C PRO A 68 -7.02 -9.72 1.21
N VAL A 69 -8.01 -10.62 1.24
CA VAL A 69 -9.26 -10.41 1.98
C VAL A 69 -9.02 -10.35 3.50
N THR A 70 -8.07 -11.13 4.02
CA THR A 70 -7.75 -11.12 5.47
C THR A 70 -7.04 -9.84 5.89
N LEU A 71 -6.41 -9.13 4.94
CA LEU A 71 -5.76 -7.86 5.21
C LEU A 71 -6.74 -6.68 5.29
N ARG A 72 -8.02 -6.88 4.92
CA ARG A 72 -9.02 -5.80 4.96
C ARG A 72 -9.23 -5.23 6.35
N SER A 73 -9.11 -6.03 7.41
CA SER A 73 -9.22 -5.54 8.79
C SER A 73 -8.14 -4.50 9.14
N PHE A 74 -7.06 -4.42 8.35
CA PHE A 74 -5.98 -3.45 8.52
C PHE A 74 -6.16 -2.20 7.64
N SER A 75 -7.20 -2.11 6.80
CA SER A 75 -7.52 -0.88 6.03
C SER A 75 -7.93 0.27 6.94
N CYS A 76 -8.53 -0.05 8.09
CA CYS A 76 -9.07 0.90 9.05
C CYS A 76 -8.10 1.27 10.19
N SER A 77 -6.95 0.61 10.31
CA SER A 77 -5.98 0.95 11.33
C SER A 77 -5.21 2.22 10.95
N SER A 78 -5.25 3.21 11.84
CA SER A 78 -4.44 4.41 11.74
C SER A 78 -3.08 4.19 12.38
N PHE A 79 -2.03 4.66 11.71
CA PHE A 79 -0.73 4.78 12.35
C PHE A 79 -0.68 6.13 13.08
N ASP A 80 -0.38 6.08 14.38
CA ASP A 80 -0.16 7.27 15.20
C ASP A 80 1.28 7.26 15.73
N GLU A 81 2.07 8.23 15.29
CA GLU A 81 3.46 8.41 15.72
C GLU A 81 3.58 8.69 17.21
N ALA A 82 2.56 9.28 17.82
CA ALA A 82 2.54 9.56 19.25
C ALA A 82 2.65 8.29 20.10
N ASN A 83 2.28 7.13 19.54
CA ASN A 83 2.44 5.82 20.19
C ASN A 83 3.90 5.33 20.22
N TYR A 84 4.83 6.04 19.54
CA TYR A 84 6.24 5.66 19.42
C TYR A 84 7.17 6.83 19.79
N PRO A 85 7.07 7.39 21.01
CA PRO A 85 7.78 8.64 21.37
C PRO A 85 9.31 8.53 21.34
N ASN A 86 9.85 7.32 21.44
CA ASN A 86 11.30 7.06 21.41
C ASN A 86 11.85 6.82 19.99
N PHE A 87 10.98 6.69 18.99
CA PHE A 87 11.40 6.46 17.60
C PHE A 87 11.53 7.78 16.86
N ARG A 88 12.67 8.01 16.22
CA ARG A 88 12.88 9.21 15.39
C ARG A 88 12.45 8.92 13.96
N PHE A 89 11.29 9.42 13.57
CA PHE A 89 10.83 9.38 12.18
C PHE A 89 11.61 10.40 11.34
N SER A 90 11.97 10.00 10.12
CA SER A 90 12.53 10.93 9.13
C SER A 90 11.49 11.99 8.76
N ALA A 91 11.90 13.25 8.62
CA ALA A 91 11.05 14.32 8.09
C ALA A 91 10.83 14.19 6.58
N GLU A 92 11.61 13.34 5.91
CA GLU A 92 11.65 13.21 4.47
C GLU A 92 11.50 11.75 4.05
N PHE A 93 10.91 11.56 2.89
CA PHE A 93 10.89 10.28 2.19
C PHE A 93 11.80 10.33 0.99
N THR A 94 12.51 9.22 0.75
CA THR A 94 13.13 9.02 -0.56
C THR A 94 12.05 8.93 -1.64
N HIS A 95 12.41 9.14 -2.89
CA HIS A 95 11.46 8.95 -3.99
C HIS A 95 10.82 7.55 -4.01
N CYS A 96 11.56 6.51 -3.62
CA CYS A 96 11.06 5.14 -3.52
C CYS A 96 10.01 5.00 -2.43
N ASP A 97 10.28 5.56 -1.24
CA ASP A 97 9.36 5.52 -0.12
C ASP A 97 8.09 6.30 -0.43
N ALA A 98 8.22 7.47 -1.07
CA ALA A 98 7.09 8.26 -1.51
C ALA A 98 6.21 7.49 -2.50
N ALA A 99 6.79 6.85 -3.52
CA ALA A 99 6.05 6.04 -4.48
C ALA A 99 5.35 4.85 -3.80
N GLU A 100 6.00 4.21 -2.83
CA GLU A 100 5.41 3.10 -2.08
C GLU A 100 4.22 3.55 -1.22
N VAL A 101 4.34 4.68 -0.50
CA VAL A 101 3.25 5.27 0.29
C VAL A 101 2.08 5.71 -0.60
N LEU A 102 2.35 6.31 -1.75
CA LEU A 102 1.32 6.71 -2.71
C LEU A 102 0.72 5.54 -3.48
N ASN A 103 1.23 4.32 -3.28
CA ASN A 103 0.82 3.11 -3.98
C ASN A 103 0.99 3.19 -5.50
N MET A 104 2.06 3.86 -5.94
CA MET A 104 2.35 4.17 -7.33
C MET A 104 3.67 3.55 -7.80
N THR A 105 3.86 3.51 -9.11
CA THR A 105 5.18 3.35 -9.71
C THR A 105 5.83 4.73 -9.89
N TRP A 106 7.15 4.76 -10.07
CA TRP A 106 7.86 6.00 -10.39
C TRP A 106 7.24 6.73 -11.60
N THR A 107 6.92 5.99 -12.66
CA THR A 107 6.27 6.55 -13.87
C THR A 107 4.91 7.19 -13.61
N GLN A 108 4.25 6.83 -12.50
CA GLN A 108 2.98 7.41 -12.07
C GLN A 108 3.16 8.62 -11.12
N VAL A 109 4.34 8.75 -10.49
CA VAL A 109 4.67 9.90 -9.63
C VAL A 109 5.06 11.13 -10.47
N ALA A 110 5.75 10.94 -11.59
CA ALA A 110 6.20 12.06 -12.43
C ALA A 110 5.07 13.05 -12.82
N PRO A 111 3.87 12.61 -13.24
CA PRO A 111 2.77 13.54 -13.53
C PRO A 111 2.29 14.36 -12.31
N ILE A 112 2.38 13.81 -11.10
CA ILE A 112 2.02 14.51 -9.85
C ILE A 112 3.04 15.60 -9.53
N GLU A 113 4.31 15.29 -9.80
CA GLU A 113 5.40 16.25 -9.70
C GLU A 113 5.21 17.39 -10.71
N GLU A 114 4.94 17.07 -11.97
CA GLU A 114 4.69 18.04 -13.05
C GLU A 114 3.46 18.92 -12.77
N ALA A 115 2.44 18.37 -12.11
CA ALA A 115 1.26 19.11 -11.68
C ALA A 115 1.49 20.00 -10.44
N GLY A 116 2.68 19.94 -9.81
CA GLY A 116 3.01 20.67 -8.59
C GLY A 116 2.32 20.14 -7.34
N GLU A 117 1.66 18.97 -7.40
CA GLU A 117 1.00 18.34 -6.26
C GLU A 117 2.02 17.70 -5.29
N LEU A 118 3.19 17.30 -5.80
CA LEU A 118 4.31 16.77 -5.02
C LEU A 118 5.61 17.46 -5.41
N VAL A 119 6.31 18.03 -4.43
CA VAL A 119 7.63 18.64 -4.65
C VAL A 119 8.72 17.62 -4.30
N LEU A 120 9.60 17.36 -5.26
CA LEU A 120 10.78 16.51 -5.08
C LEU A 120 12.06 17.34 -5.11
N GLU A 121 12.67 17.52 -3.95
CA GLU A 121 13.95 18.18 -3.80
C GLU A 121 15.11 17.25 -4.18
N LYS A 122 16.17 17.79 -4.76
CA LYS A 122 17.32 17.02 -5.23
C LYS A 122 18.51 17.27 -4.32
N ALA A 123 19.10 16.21 -3.79
CA ALA A 123 20.37 16.23 -3.08
C ALA A 123 21.32 15.20 -3.70
N GLY A 124 22.29 15.68 -4.49
CA GLY A 124 23.13 14.82 -5.32
C GLY A 124 22.33 14.07 -6.38
N THR A 125 22.41 12.74 -6.39
CA THR A 125 21.60 11.86 -7.25
C THR A 125 20.28 11.43 -6.60
N ALA A 126 20.11 11.68 -5.31
CA ALA A 126 18.91 11.31 -4.57
C ALA A 126 17.84 12.40 -4.68
N ARG A 127 16.59 11.97 -4.63
CA ARG A 127 15.40 12.82 -4.66
C ARG A 127 14.56 12.53 -3.43
N PHE A 128 14.09 13.59 -2.78
CA PHE A 128 13.37 13.52 -1.52
C PHE A 128 12.08 14.31 -1.58
N ALA A 129 11.08 13.85 -0.84
CA ALA A 129 9.83 14.55 -0.63
C ALA A 129 9.66 14.82 0.86
N GLN A 130 9.10 15.99 1.19
CA GLN A 130 8.64 16.24 2.55
C GLN A 130 7.60 15.19 2.95
N ARG A 131 7.85 14.47 4.04
CA ARG A 131 7.04 13.33 4.48
C ARG A 131 5.58 13.72 4.68
N ILE A 132 5.33 14.88 5.30
CA ILE A 132 3.99 15.39 5.58
C ILE A 132 3.18 15.60 4.29
N HIS A 133 3.82 16.08 3.21
CA HIS A 133 3.15 16.27 1.92
C HIS A 133 2.74 14.94 1.30
N VAL A 134 3.65 13.96 1.28
CA VAL A 134 3.36 12.61 0.77
C VAL A 134 2.20 11.98 1.54
N LEU A 135 2.21 12.06 2.87
CA LEU A 135 1.14 11.50 3.70
C LEU A 135 -0.22 12.20 3.45
N ASN A 136 -0.22 13.51 3.23
CA ASN A 136 -1.43 14.27 2.92
C ASN A 136 -2.02 13.89 1.56
N ILE A 137 -1.17 13.67 0.55
CA ILE A 137 -1.62 13.17 -0.75
C ILE A 137 -2.19 11.75 -0.58
N ALA A 138 -1.47 10.86 0.11
CA ALA A 138 -1.89 9.48 0.33
C ALA A 138 -3.28 9.40 0.98
N LYS A 139 -3.55 10.23 1.99
CA LYS A 139 -4.87 10.34 2.66
C LYS A 139 -6.03 10.72 1.72
N ARG A 140 -5.75 11.42 0.63
CA ARG A 140 -6.76 11.91 -0.34
C ARG A 140 -6.79 11.12 -1.64
N HIS A 141 -5.92 10.13 -1.79
CA HIS A 141 -5.66 9.51 -3.07
C HIS A 141 -6.04 8.03 -3.05
N VAL A 142 -6.80 7.58 -4.07
CA VAL A 142 -7.02 6.16 -4.37
C VAL A 142 -6.29 5.81 -5.66
N ALA A 143 -5.30 4.93 -5.54
CA ALA A 143 -4.51 4.46 -6.67
C ALA A 143 -5.28 3.45 -7.52
N THR A 144 -4.86 3.26 -8.77
CA THR A 144 -5.57 2.38 -9.72
C THR A 144 -5.72 0.94 -9.23
N GLY A 145 -4.66 0.35 -8.65
CA GLY A 145 -4.73 -1.02 -8.13
C GLY A 145 -5.67 -1.16 -6.93
N GLU A 146 -5.74 -0.14 -6.08
CA GLU A 146 -6.69 -0.09 -4.97
C GLU A 146 -8.13 0.06 -5.50
N ALA A 147 -8.35 0.94 -6.49
CA ALA A 147 -9.65 1.10 -7.12
C ALA A 147 -10.14 -0.19 -7.78
N ALA A 148 -9.30 -0.83 -8.61
CA ALA A 148 -9.56 -2.12 -9.25
C ALA A 148 -10.07 -3.16 -8.25
N TRP A 149 -9.34 -3.30 -7.15
CA TRP A 149 -9.69 -4.26 -6.10
C TRP A 149 -11.03 -3.95 -5.44
N ARG A 150 -11.27 -2.68 -5.10
CA ARG A 150 -12.52 -2.27 -4.44
C ARG A 150 -13.75 -2.40 -5.33
N ILE A 151 -13.62 -2.16 -6.64
CA ILE A 151 -14.74 -2.27 -7.58
C ILE A 151 -14.85 -3.66 -8.24
N GLY A 152 -13.91 -4.57 -7.95
CA GLY A 152 -13.93 -5.95 -8.46
C GLY A 152 -13.63 -6.05 -9.96
N CYS A 153 -12.72 -5.23 -10.49
CA CYS A 153 -12.31 -5.31 -11.90
C CYS A 153 -10.77 -5.33 -12.05
N SER A 154 -10.29 -5.48 -13.29
CA SER A 154 -8.86 -5.42 -13.59
C SER A 154 -8.33 -3.98 -13.58
N SER A 155 -7.04 -3.79 -13.28
CA SER A 155 -6.39 -2.47 -13.28
C SER A 155 -6.53 -1.73 -14.62
N ASP A 156 -6.56 -2.45 -15.73
CA ASP A 156 -6.67 -1.89 -17.08
C ASP A 156 -8.10 -1.38 -17.37
N GLU A 157 -9.10 -1.95 -16.71
CA GLU A 157 -10.51 -1.59 -16.90
C GLU A 157 -10.96 -0.45 -15.99
N VAL A 158 -10.25 -0.17 -14.90
CA VAL A 158 -10.67 0.84 -13.91
C VAL A 158 -11.00 2.17 -14.58
N ARG A 159 -10.14 2.65 -15.49
CA ARG A 159 -10.40 3.92 -16.20
C ARG A 159 -11.67 3.89 -17.04
N ARG A 160 -12.01 2.73 -17.62
CA ARG A 160 -13.25 2.55 -18.38
C ARG A 160 -14.45 2.56 -17.44
N VAL A 161 -14.42 1.73 -16.39
CA VAL A 161 -15.52 1.60 -15.40
C VAL A 161 -15.79 2.94 -14.70
N MET A 162 -14.74 3.68 -14.33
CA MET A 162 -14.87 4.95 -13.62
C MET A 162 -15.49 6.08 -14.46
N ARG A 163 -15.66 5.92 -15.78
CA ARG A 163 -16.42 6.88 -16.60
C ARG A 163 -17.90 6.89 -16.28
N ASP A 164 -18.43 5.78 -15.77
CA ASP A 164 -19.84 5.65 -15.40
C ASP A 164 -20.14 6.30 -14.03
N TYR A 165 -19.11 6.81 -13.34
CA TYR A 165 -19.19 7.43 -12.01
C TYR A 165 -18.64 8.87 -12.03
N PRO A 166 -19.31 9.81 -12.71
CA PRO A 166 -18.84 11.19 -12.85
C PRO A 166 -18.78 11.95 -11.51
N ASN A 167 -19.43 11.44 -10.47
CA ASN A 167 -19.43 11.97 -9.11
C ASN A 167 -18.17 11.62 -8.31
N VAL A 168 -17.26 10.80 -8.86
CA VAL A 168 -15.96 10.49 -8.27
C VAL A 168 -14.88 11.35 -8.91
N GLU A 169 -14.33 12.29 -8.14
CA GLU A 169 -13.36 13.27 -8.63
C GLU A 169 -12.07 12.57 -9.09
N ARG A 170 -11.67 12.86 -10.34
CA ARG A 170 -10.41 12.40 -10.90
C ARG A 170 -9.26 13.28 -10.39
N ARG A 171 -8.18 12.64 -9.94
CA ARG A 171 -6.89 13.30 -9.65
C ARG A 171 -5.86 12.92 -10.70
N VAL A 172 -4.74 13.65 -10.75
CA VAL A 172 -3.66 13.45 -11.72
C VAL A 172 -3.27 11.97 -11.89
N ALA A 173 -3.09 11.25 -10.78
CA ALA A 173 -2.67 9.85 -10.80
C ALA A 173 -3.69 8.85 -10.24
N GLY A 174 -5.00 9.15 -10.24
CA GLY A 174 -5.99 8.29 -9.58
C GLY A 174 -7.31 9.00 -9.30
N TRP A 175 -7.93 8.71 -8.17
CA TRP A 175 -9.18 9.35 -7.77
C TRP A 175 -9.09 9.94 -6.38
N ASP A 176 -9.95 10.92 -6.12
CA ASP A 176 -10.14 11.45 -4.79
C ASP A 176 -10.77 10.40 -3.87
N ARG A 177 -10.12 10.16 -2.72
CA ARG A 177 -10.54 9.13 -1.76
C ARG A 177 -11.90 9.41 -1.16
N TYR A 178 -12.23 10.66 -0.86
CA TYR A 178 -13.49 10.97 -0.19
C TYR A 178 -14.68 10.69 -1.11
N SER A 179 -14.63 11.16 -2.35
CA SER A 179 -15.68 10.90 -3.34
C SER A 179 -15.77 9.41 -3.73
N PHE A 180 -14.62 8.72 -3.78
CA PHE A 180 -14.54 7.29 -4.02
C PHE A 180 -15.19 6.47 -2.89
N ASP A 181 -14.76 6.70 -1.64
CA ASP A 181 -15.30 6.03 -0.44
C ASP A 181 -16.81 6.27 -0.29
N ARG A 182 -17.31 7.47 -0.63
CA ARG A 182 -18.75 7.77 -0.61
C ARG A 182 -19.55 6.95 -1.64
N THR A 183 -18.94 6.60 -2.77
CA THR A 183 -19.61 5.92 -3.88
C THR A 183 -19.54 4.39 -3.74
N PHE A 184 -18.38 3.87 -3.34
CA PHE A 184 -18.10 2.43 -3.27
C PHE A 184 -18.04 1.89 -1.84
N GLY A 185 -18.28 2.74 -0.84
CA GLY A 185 -18.13 2.41 0.57
C GLY A 185 -16.67 2.38 1.03
N ARG A 186 -16.48 2.50 2.35
CA ARG A 186 -15.27 2.02 3.00
C ARG A 186 -15.45 0.53 3.26
N LEU A 187 -14.53 -0.28 2.74
CA LEU A 187 -14.42 -1.70 3.10
C LEU A 187 -13.64 -1.83 4.41
#